data_AF-A0A933A0W9-F1
#
_entry.id   AF-A0A933A0W9-F1
#
_cell.length_a   1.000
_cell.length_b   1.000
_cell.length_c   1.000
_cell.angle_alpha   90.00
_cell.angle_beta   90.00
_cell.angle_gamma   90.00
#
_symmetry.space_group_name_H-M   'P 1'
#
loop_
_entity.id
_entity.type
_entity.pdbx_description
1 polymer ?
#
loop_
_entity_poly.entity_id
_entity_poly.type
_entity_poly.pdbx_seq_one_letter_code
_entity_poly.pdbx_strand_id
1 'polypeptide(L)' 'MTQVERLAAFVTRASYDDLSDAAREQLKIRVLDAVGCAIGALDGAPVQRLLAQVEEFGGAPRCT' A
#
# COMPACT_ATOMS: atom_id res chain seq x y z
N MET A 1 -21.20 -6.72 19.74
CA MET A 1 -20.30 -6.25 18.68
C MET A 1 -19.06 -7.14 18.67
N THR A 2 -18.76 -7.80 17.56
CA THR A 2 -17.58 -8.66 17.41
C THR A 2 -16.32 -7.81 17.17
N GLN A 3 -15.12 -8.40 17.28
CA GLN A 3 -13.88 -7.68 16.99
C GLN A 3 -13.79 -7.24 15.52
N VAL A 4 -14.32 -8.07 14.61
CA VAL A 4 -14.39 -7.75 13.18
C VAL A 4 -15.32 -6.56 12.93
N GLU A 5 -16.48 -6.53 13.60
CA GLU A 5 -17.40 -5.38 13.51
C GLU A 5 -16.75 -4.09 14.03
N ARG A 6 -15.98 -4.16 15.12
CA ARG A 6 -15.26 -2.99 15.68
C ARG A 6 -14.18 -2.48 14.72
N LEU A 7 -13.43 -3.39 14.10
CA LEU A 7 -12.43 -3.03 13.11
C LEU A 7 -13.08 -2.39 11.87
N ALA A 8 -14.16 -2.98 11.37
CA ALA A 8 -14.90 -2.44 10.24
C ALA A 8 -15.38 -1.00 10.53
N ALA A 9 -15.99 -0.78 11.70
CA ALA A 9 -16.45 0.54 12.12
C ALA A 9 -15.31 1.56 12.31
N PHE A 10 -14.12 1.12 12.70
CA PHE A 10 -12.94 1.98 12.75
C PHE A 10 -12.47 2.38 11.36
N VAL A 11 -12.26 1.40 10.47
CA VAL A 11 -11.73 1.62 9.12
C VAL A 11 -12.66 2.49 8.28
N THR A 12 -13.97 2.30 8.38
CA THR A 12 -14.94 3.10 7.61
C THR A 12 -15.08 4.54 8.08
N ARG A 13 -14.73 4.83 9.34
CA ARG A 13 -14.77 6.18 9.91
C ARG A 13 -13.45 6.93 9.77
N ALA A 14 -12.33 6.22 9.81
CA ALA A 14 -11.01 6.82 9.88
C ALA A 14 -10.76 7.81 8.73
N SER A 15 -10.33 9.02 9.08
CA SER A 15 -9.92 10.06 8.15
C SER A 15 -8.47 10.46 8.37
N TYR A 16 -7.83 11.04 7.34
CA TYR A 16 -6.56 11.73 7.50
C TYR A 16 -6.64 12.83 8.57
N ASP A 17 -7.83 13.41 8.75
CA ASP A 17 -8.04 14.48 9.71
C ASP A 17 -8.01 14.04 11.17
N ASP A 18 -8.21 12.74 11.43
CA ASP A 18 -8.11 12.14 12.75
C ASP A 18 -6.65 11.96 13.20
N LEU A 19 -5.67 12.16 12.30
CA LEU A 19 -4.24 12.01 12.60
C LEU A 19 -3.68 13.26 13.26
N SER A 20 -2.91 13.06 14.34
CA SER A 20 -2.08 14.10 14.93
C SER A 20 -1.01 14.59 13.96
N ASP A 21 -0.49 15.80 14.18
CA ASP A 21 0.56 16.37 13.33
C ASP A 21 1.80 15.47 13.25
N ALA A 22 2.23 14.90 14.38
CA ALA A 22 3.33 13.95 14.43
C ALA A 22 3.05 12.68 13.61
N ALA A 23 1.82 12.16 13.66
CA ALA A 23 1.42 11.01 12.86
C ALA A 23 1.39 11.34 11.36
N ARG A 24 0.93 12.55 10.99
CA ARG A 24 0.93 13.03 9.59
C ARG A 24 2.36 13.18 9.05
N GLU A 25 3.29 13.65 9.87
CA GLU A 25 4.71 13.74 9.51
C GLU A 25 5.30 12.36 9.26
N GLN A 26 5.12 11.43 10.21
CA GLN A 26 5.61 10.06 10.07
C GLN A 26 4.97 9.34 8.87
N LEU A 27 3.68 9.57 8.59
CA LEU A 27 3.01 9.01 7.41
C LEU A 27 3.75 9.40 6.13
N LYS A 28 4.07 10.69 5.96
CA LYS A 28 4.77 11.18 4.77
C LYS A 28 6.15 10.55 4.63
N ILE A 29 6.89 10.46 5.73
CA ILE A 29 8.23 9.83 5.76
C ILE A 29 8.12 8.37 5.32
N ARG A 30 7.16 7.60 5.86
CA ARG A 30 7.00 6.18 5.54
C ARG A 30 6.52 5.94 4.12
N VAL A 31 5.68 6.81 3.58
CA VAL A 31 5.30 6.75 2.15
C VAL A 31 6.52 6.96 1.28
N LEU A 32 7.34 7.97 1.57
CA LEU A 32 8.55 8.26 0.81
C LEU A 32 9.58 7.13 0.90
N ASP A 33 9.80 6.60 2.11
CA ASP A 33 10.70 5.48 2.39
C ASP A 33 10.26 4.22 1.63
N ALA A 34 8.98 3.86 1.71
CA ALA A 34 8.44 2.69 1.01
C ALA A 34 8.62 2.80 -0.52
N VAL A 35 8.36 3.99 -1.09
CA VAL A 35 8.58 4.23 -2.53
C VAL A 35 10.06 4.15 -2.88
N GLY A 36 10.93 4.75 -2.08
CA GLY A 36 12.39 4.68 -2.28
C GLY A 36 12.91 3.25 -2.24
N CYS A 37 12.49 2.46 -1.24
CA CYS A 37 12.81 1.04 -1.16
C CYS A 37 12.28 0.25 -2.36
N ALA A 38 11.04 0.51 -2.80
CA ALA A 38 10.46 -0.16 -3.95
C ALA A 38 11.25 0.13 -5.23
N ILE A 39 11.63 1.40 -5.48
CA ILE A 39 12.46 1.80 -6.61
C ILE A 39 13.82 1.12 -6.54
N GLY A 40 14.49 1.16 -5.39
CA GLY A 40 15.79 0.52 -5.19
C GLY A 40 15.78 -1.01 -5.38
N ALA A 41 14.61 -1.64 -5.27
CA ALA A 41 14.44 -3.07 -5.43
C ALA A 41 14.05 -3.50 -6.86
N LEU A 42 13.77 -2.56 -7.78
CA LEU A 42 13.23 -2.87 -9.12
C LEU A 42 14.08 -3.86 -9.90
N ASP A 43 15.41 -3.70 -9.88
CA ASP A 43 16.34 -4.60 -10.59
C ASP A 43 16.61 -5.92 -9.85
N GLY A 44 15.99 -6.10 -8.67
CA GLY A 44 16.09 -7.32 -7.89
C GLY A 44 15.44 -8.50 -8.60
N ALA A 45 16.15 -9.62 -8.68
CA ALA A 45 15.65 -10.84 -9.33
C ALA A 45 14.25 -11.29 -8.86
N PRO A 46 13.86 -11.18 -7.56
CA PRO A 46 12.49 -11.49 -7.14
C PRO A 46 11.44 -10.54 -7.75
N VAL A 47 11.72 -9.24 -7.81
CA VAL A 47 10.80 -8.23 -8.34
C VAL A 47 10.60 -8.42 -9.85
N GLN A 48 11.67 -8.68 -10.59
CA GLN A 48 11.60 -8.97 -12.02
C GLN A 48 10.79 -10.24 -12.34
N ARG A 49 10.91 -11.30 -11.53
CA ARG A 49 10.10 -12.52 -11.69
C ARG A 49 8.62 -12.28 -11.43
N LEU A 50 8.30 -11.49 -10.40
CA LEU A 50 6.91 -11.11 -10.11
C LEU A 50 6.31 -10.26 -11.24
N LEU A 51 7.09 -9.33 -11.81
CA LEU A 51 6.65 -8.54 -12.96
C LEU A 51 6.30 -9.44 -14.15
N ALA A 52 7.17 -10.39 -14.50
CA ALA A 52 6.90 -11.34 -15.58
C ALA A 52 5.62 -12.16 -15.33
N GLN A 53 5.36 -12.58 -14.08
CA GLN A 53 4.14 -13.28 -13.71
C GLN A 53 2.89 -12.39 -13.82
N VAL A 54 2.97 -11.11 -13.44
CA VAL A 54 1.88 -10.14 -13.61
C VAL A 54 1.56 -9.93 -15.09
N GLU A 55 2.59 -9.82 -15.94
CA GLU A 55 2.43 -9.72 -17.39
C GLU A 55 1.74 -10.97 -17.96
N GLU A 56 2.15 -12.16 -17.54
CA GLU A 56 1.53 -13.44 -17.93
C GLU A 56 0.05 -13.52 -17.56
N PHE A 57 -0.35 -13.00 -16.39
CA PHE A 57 -1.73 -12.99 -15.92
C PHE A 57 -2.61 -11.93 -16.63
N GLY A 58 -2.06 -11.28 -17.65
CA GLY A 58 -2.73 -10.28 -18.45
C GLY A 58 -2.58 -8.88 -17.87
N GLY A 59 -1.35 -8.49 -17.50
CA GLY A 59 -0.94 -7.24 -16.82
C GLY A 59 -1.37 -5.91 -17.44
N ALA A 60 -2.24 -5.92 -18.45
CA ALA A 60 -3.02 -4.77 -18.90
C ALA A 60 -4.35 -4.71 -18.13
N PRO A 61 -4.95 -3.53 -17.91
CA PRO A 61 -6.29 -3.43 -17.32
C PRO A 61 -7.30 -4.11 -18.26
N ARG A 62 -7.70 -5.34 -17.92
CA ARG A 62 -8.69 -6.13 -18.69
C ARG A 62 -10.11 -6.07 -18.12
N CYS A 63 -10.32 -5.29 -17.06
CA CYS A 63 -11.65 -5.05 -16.51
C CYS A 63 -12.24 -3.78 -17.15
N THR A 64 -13.32 -3.95 -17.91
CA THR A 64 -14.28 -2.88 -18.25
C THR A 64 -15.16 -2.54 -17.07
#